data_AF-A0AAW4X267-F1
#
_entry.id   AF-A0AAW4X267-F1
#
_cell.length_a   1.000
_cell.length_b   1.000
_cell.length_c   1.000
_cell.angle_alpha   90.00
_cell.angle_beta   90.00
_cell.angle_gamma   90.00
#
_symmetry.space_group_name_H-M   'P 1'
#
loop_
_entity.id
_entity.type
_entity.pdbx_description
1 polymer ?
#
loop_
_entity_poly.entity_id
_entity_poly.type
_entity_poly.pdbx_seq_one_letter_code
_entity_poly.pdbx_strand_id
1 'polypeptide(L)'
;MNSPDVPSRRFKSVAKKAGLGEFRLHDLRHTFATISLEAGVPIKVISERLGHSSVTTTMDIYSHVCSEFQRKAQKIFNQYLENN
;
A
#
# COMPACT_ATOMS: atom_id res chain seq x y z
N MET A 1 -11.42 14.89 23.29
CA MET A 1 -11.94 13.71 22.58
C MET A 1 -11.31 13.74 21.19
N ASN A 2 -10.55 12.70 20.83
CA ASN A 2 -9.83 12.49 19.55
C ASN A 2 -8.69 13.46 19.19
N SER A 3 -7.60 13.37 19.95
CA SER A 3 -6.30 13.86 19.48
C SER A 3 -5.56 12.68 18.81
N PRO A 4 -5.06 12.80 17.56
CA PRO A 4 -4.39 11.72 16.79
C PRO A 4 -3.11 11.15 17.46
N ASP A 5 -2.73 11.71 18.60
CA ASP A 5 -1.50 11.44 19.33
C ASP A 5 -1.57 10.20 20.23
N VAL A 6 -2.76 9.84 20.71
CA VAL A 6 -2.95 8.77 21.72
C VAL A 6 -2.75 7.37 21.14
N PRO A 7 -3.33 7.01 19.97
CA PRO A 7 -3.05 5.72 19.33
C PRO A 7 -1.57 5.60 18.93
N SER A 8 -1.00 6.71 18.45
CA SER A 8 0.36 6.80 17.95
C SER A 8 1.42 6.53 19.04
N ARG A 9 1.22 7.03 20.27
CA ARG A 9 2.14 6.77 21.40
C ARG A 9 2.11 5.33 21.88
N ARG A 10 0.92 4.73 22.02
CA ARG A 10 0.78 3.32 22.42
C ARG A 10 1.38 2.39 21.37
N PHE A 11 1.12 2.67 20.10
CA PHE A 11 1.70 1.90 19.00
C PHE A 11 3.21 1.94 18.99
N LYS A 12 3.82 3.13 19.14
CA LYS A 12 5.30 3.26 19.23
C LYS A 12 5.90 2.42 20.36
N SER A 13 5.22 2.37 21.52
CA SER A 13 5.67 1.53 22.65
C SER A 13 5.63 0.04 22.31
N VAL A 14 4.55 -0.43 21.67
CA VAL A 14 4.41 -1.82 21.22
C VAL A 14 5.42 -2.16 20.13
N ALA A 15 5.59 -1.29 19.13
CA ALA A 15 6.56 -1.47 18.06
C ALA A 15 8.00 -1.55 18.58
N LYS A 16 8.37 -0.70 19.55
CA LYS A 16 9.68 -0.76 20.22
C LYS A 16 9.88 -2.08 20.96
N LYS A 17 8.84 -2.59 21.64
CA LYS A 17 8.88 -3.91 22.31
C LYS A 17 8.98 -5.06 21.32
N ALA A 18 8.40 -4.92 20.12
CA ALA A 18 8.48 -5.89 19.04
C ALA A 18 9.81 -5.84 18.26
N GLY A 19 10.75 -4.97 18.64
CA GLY A 19 12.04 -4.82 17.96
C GLY A 19 11.99 -4.08 16.61
N LEU A 20 10.85 -3.44 16.29
CA LEU A 20 10.64 -2.75 15.00
C LEU A 20 11.26 -1.34 14.93
N GLY A 21 11.92 -0.87 16.00
CA GLY A 21 12.56 0.45 16.04
C GLY A 21 11.56 1.62 15.98
N GLU A 22 11.89 2.67 15.23
CA GLU A 22 10.98 3.81 14.99
C GLU A 22 9.93 3.48 13.94
N PHE A 23 8.94 2.66 14.32
CA PHE A 23 7.82 2.29 13.46
C PHE A 23 6.54 3.06 13.84
N ARG A 24 5.90 3.68 12.86
CA ARG A 24 4.71 4.52 13.00
C ARG A 24 3.47 3.78 12.51
N LEU A 25 2.30 4.19 13.00
CA LEU A 25 1.03 3.60 12.57
C LEU A 25 0.79 3.76 11.06
N HIS A 26 1.27 4.85 10.47
CA HIS A 26 1.15 5.09 9.03
C HIS A 26 2.00 4.10 8.21
N ASP A 27 3.09 3.57 8.77
CA ASP A 27 3.94 2.60 8.07
C ASP A 27 3.19 1.30 7.82
N LEU A 28 2.26 0.91 8.71
CA LEU A 28 1.36 -0.22 8.45
C LEU A 28 0.45 0.00 7.24
N ARG A 29 -0.07 1.22 7.07
CA ARG A 29 -0.88 1.56 5.90
C ARG A 29 -0.04 1.50 4.62
N HIS A 30 1.23 1.92 4.70
CA HIS A 30 2.19 1.78 3.61
C HIS A 30 2.49 0.32 3.29
N THR A 31 2.84 -0.49 4.28
CA THR A 31 3.10 -1.92 4.10
C THR A 31 1.89 -2.64 3.50
N PHE A 32 0.69 -2.39 4.03
CA PHE A 32 -0.54 -3.02 3.52
C PHE A 32 -0.80 -2.66 2.05
N ALA A 33 -0.65 -1.39 1.69
CA ALA A 33 -0.88 -0.94 0.33
C ALA A 33 0.14 -1.52 -0.65
N THR A 34 1.43 -1.49 -0.30
CA THR A 34 2.49 -2.07 -1.14
C THR A 34 2.28 -3.57 -1.37
N ILE A 35 2.05 -4.34 -0.31
CA ILE A 35 1.79 -5.79 -0.44
C ILE A 35 0.54 -6.07 -1.27
N SER A 36 -0.54 -5.32 -1.04
CA SER A 36 -1.78 -5.51 -1.80
C SER A 36 -1.60 -5.15 -3.27
N LEU A 37 -0.84 -4.10 -3.57
CA LEU A 37 -0.49 -3.73 -4.94
C LEU A 37 0.34 -4.84 -5.56
N GLU A 38 1.42 -5.31 -4.92
CA GLU A 38 2.27 -6.42 -5.40
C GLU A 38 1.52 -7.74 -5.61
N ALA A 39 0.44 -7.97 -4.87
CA ALA A 39 -0.47 -9.09 -5.08
C ALA A 39 -1.44 -8.89 -6.26
N GLY A 40 -1.41 -7.74 -6.93
CA GLY A 40 -2.27 -7.38 -8.06
C GLY A 40 -3.68 -6.93 -7.66
N VAL A 41 -3.90 -6.55 -6.40
CA VAL A 41 -5.20 -6.06 -5.96
C VAL A 41 -5.49 -4.71 -6.62
N PRO A 42 -6.69 -4.50 -7.20
CA PRO A 42 -7.05 -3.23 -7.82
C PRO A 42 -6.91 -2.06 -6.85
N ILE A 43 -6.29 -0.96 -7.30
CA ILE A 43 -6.02 0.19 -6.44
C ILE A 43 -7.28 0.83 -5.83
N LYS A 44 -8.42 0.71 -6.51
CA LYS A 44 -9.73 1.12 -5.98
C LYS A 44 -10.10 0.36 -4.71
N VAL A 45 -9.91 -0.96 -4.70
CA VAL A 45 -10.19 -1.85 -3.57
C VAL A 45 -9.24 -1.54 -2.41
N ILE A 46 -7.97 -1.28 -2.70
CA ILE A 46 -6.98 -0.89 -1.69
C ILE A 46 -7.36 0.44 -1.05
N SER A 47 -7.73 1.44 -1.87
CA SER A 47 -8.17 2.75 -1.41
C SER A 47 -9.41 2.68 -0.51
N GLU A 48 -10.39 1.84 -0.87
CA GLU A 48 -11.59 1.61 -0.06
C GLU A 48 -11.25 0.94 1.28
N ARG A 49 -10.39 -0.08 1.28
CA ARG A 49 -9.93 -0.74 2.51
C ARG A 49 -9.12 0.17 3.43
N LEU A 50 -8.37 1.12 2.87
CA LEU A 50 -7.66 2.14 3.63
C LEU A 50 -8.57 3.26 4.13
N GLY A 51 -9.80 3.36 3.62
CA GLY A 51 -10.73 4.44 3.94
C GLY A 51 -10.32 5.79 3.36
N HIS A 52 -9.52 5.81 2.29
CA HIS A 52 -9.18 7.05 1.61
C HIS A 52 -10.39 7.54 0.81
N SER A 53 -10.81 8.78 1.06
CA SER A 53 -11.92 9.43 0.34
C SER A 53 -11.63 9.61 -1.15
N SER A 54 -10.35 9.64 -1.53
CA SER A 54 -9.91 9.71 -2.91
C SER A 54 -8.91 8.59 -3.24
N VAL A 55 -9.15 7.93 -4.37
CA VAL A 55 -8.22 6.94 -4.96
C VAL A 55 -6.93 7.62 -5.40
N THR A 56 -6.99 8.89 -5.80
CA THR A 56 -5.85 9.69 -6.24
C THR A 56 -4.79 9.77 -5.14
N THR A 57 -5.19 9.91 -3.87
CA THR A 57 -4.25 9.90 -2.74
C THR A 57 -3.47 8.59 -2.65
N THR A 58 -4.13 7.45 -2.86
CA THR A 58 -3.46 6.14 -2.91
C THR A 58 -2.57 6.03 -4.15
N MET A 59 -3.06 6.51 -5.30
CA MET A 59 -2.35 6.43 -6.58
C MET A 59 -1.07 7.27 -6.60
N ASP A 60 -1.12 8.49 -6.07
CA ASP A 60 0.05 9.38 -6.02
C ASP A 60 1.16 8.79 -5.13
N ILE A 61 0.78 8.21 -3.99
CA ILE A 61 1.72 7.59 -3.03
C ILE A 61 2.38 6.33 -3.62
N TYR A 62 1.65 5.52 -4.39
CA TYR A 62 2.14 4.23 -4.91
C TYR A 62 2.32 4.16 -6.43
N SER A 63 2.40 5.32 -7.09
CA SER A 63 2.56 5.46 -8.55
C SER A 63 3.73 4.62 -9.11
N HIS A 64 4.83 4.54 -8.37
CA HIS A 64 6.00 3.72 -8.71
C HIS A 64 5.73 2.22 -8.72
N VAL A 65 4.84 1.71 -7.86
CA VAL A 65 4.44 0.30 -7.88
C VAL A 65 3.50 0.06 -9.07
N CYS A 66 2.62 1.02 -9.38
CA CYS A 66 1.71 0.92 -10.52
C CYS A 66 2.45 0.84 -11.87
N SER A 67 3.56 1.54 -12.06
CA SER A 67 4.34 1.48 -13.30
C SER A 67 4.96 0.09 -13.52
N GLU A 68 5.45 -0.56 -12.45
CA GLU A 68 5.94 -1.93 -12.47
C GLU A 68 4.84 -2.92 -12.90
N PHE A 69 3.61 -2.72 -12.40
CA PHE A 69 2.45 -3.50 -12.80
C PHE A 69 2.08 -3.34 -14.27
N GLN A 70 2.11 -2.10 -14.78
CA GLN A 70 1.85 -1.86 -16.20
C GLN A 70 2.87 -2.58 -17.07
N ARG A 71 4.15 -2.55 -16.69
CA ARG A 71 5.20 -3.27 -17.43
C ARG A 71 5.00 -4.80 -17.36
N LYS A 72 4.56 -5.33 -16.22
CA LYS A 72 4.23 -6.75 -16.07
C LYS A 72 3.04 -7.14 -16.94
N ALA A 73 1.98 -6.33 -16.96
CA ALA A 73 0.81 -6.53 -17.81
C ALA A 73 1.18 -6.52 -19.31
N GLN A 74 2.03 -5.58 -19.72
CA GLN A 74 2.50 -5.49 -21.11
C GLN A 74 3.31 -6.73 -21.51
N LYS A 75 4.17 -7.26 -20.64
CA LYS A 75 4.91 -8.51 -20.90
C LYS A 75 3.97 -9.70 -21.08
N ILE A 76 2.96 -9.84 -20.21
CA ILE A 76 1.97 -10.91 -20.30
C ILE A 76 1.19 -10.80 -21.61
N PHE A 77 0.79 -9.59 -21.99
CA PHE A 77 0.06 -9.35 -23.23
C PHE A 77 0.89 -9.71 -24.47
N ASN A 78 2.16 -9.26 -24.54
CA ASN A 78 3.06 -9.62 -25.64
C ASN A 78 3.24 -11.14 -25.73
N GLN A 79 3.43 -11.81 -24.59
CA GLN A 79 3.57 -13.26 -24.54
C GLN A 79 2.29 -13.97 -25.02
N TYR A 80 1.10 -13.42 -24.76
CA TYR A 80 -0.15 -13.98 -25.27
C TYR A 80 -0.29 -13.84 -26.80
N LEU A 81 0.22 -12.73 -27.37
CA LEU A 81 0.24 -12.50 -28.81
C LEU A 81 1.29 -13.37 -29.54
N GLU A 82 2.42 -13.67 -28.91
CA GLU A 82 3.48 -14.50 -29.49
C GLU A 82 3.16 -16.01 -29.46
N ASN A 83 2.23 -16.44 -28.60
CA ASN A 83 1.82 -17.84 -28.44
C ASN A 83 0.48 -18.19 -29.11
N ASN A 84 -0.12 -17.29 -29.89
CA ASN A 84 -1.26 -17.53 -30.77
C ASN A 84 -0.88 -17.21 -32.22
#